data_AF-A0A7V9LCV5-F1
#
_entry.id   AF-A0A7V9LCV5-F1
#
_cell.length_a   1.000
_cell.length_b   1.000
_cell.length_c   1.000
_cell.angle_alpha   90.00
_cell.angle_beta   90.00
_cell.angle_gamma   90.00
#
_symmetry.space_group_name_H-M   'P 1'
#
loop_
_entity.id
_entity.type
_entity.pdbx_description
1 polymer ?
#
loop_
_entity_poly.entity_id
_entity_poly.type
_entity_poly.pdbx_seq_one_letter_code
_entity_poly.pdbx_strand_id
1 'polypeptide(L)'
;MNEWSTVKRAMFSVLLTACGADDPAGPAPVTTGEFHHYVTNSLRIPLTGELQREYGINVDGDSGGRPDNQLGNVFVALTSNSDLDLQGQVDDAVADGGLVLLHSVRADDLESDPSVSWQVYSGADTAAPPAFDGSDTFAMGQGVSSAIVGRTSGGAYTATPKGAGALTIKLKVSASAPPIALDLIGARVEATIDATSCSGRLGGAVTETQVDTVLIPSVVDMMNAAIARDPGCPLACEAGTSAALII
;
A
#
# COMPACT_ATOMS: atom_id res chain seq x y z
N MET A 1 28.58 24.85 38.57
CA MET A 1 28.97 25.32 37.22
C MET A 1 28.18 24.50 36.22
N ASN A 2 27.10 24.94 35.57
CA ASN A 2 26.45 26.24 35.47
C ASN A 2 24.93 26.05 35.53
N GLU A 3 24.28 26.97 36.24
CA GLU A 3 22.84 27.20 36.33
C GLU A 3 22.30 27.75 35.01
N TRP A 4 21.05 27.41 34.65
CA TRP A 4 20.13 28.35 33.99
C TRP A 4 18.73 28.20 34.61
N SER A 5 18.18 29.36 34.96
CA SER A 5 17.02 29.60 35.81
C SER A 5 15.67 29.52 35.10
N THR A 6 14.65 29.25 35.91
CA THR A 6 13.21 29.51 35.78
C THR A 6 12.79 30.68 34.88
N VAL A 7 11.84 30.44 33.96
CA VAL A 7 10.91 31.46 33.44
C VAL A 7 9.46 30.95 33.58
N LYS A 8 8.62 31.84 34.11
CA LYS A 8 7.24 31.62 34.57
C LYS A 8 6.25 31.49 33.40
N ARG A 9 5.23 30.66 33.62
CA ARG A 9 4.06 30.43 32.75
C ARG A 9 3.21 31.71 32.59
N ALA A 10 2.66 31.91 31.40
CA ALA A 10 1.42 32.64 31.19
C ALA A 10 0.49 31.74 30.35
N MET A 11 -0.69 31.49 30.90
CA MET A 11 -1.74 30.63 30.39
C MET A 11 -2.61 31.44 29.42
N PHE A 12 -2.91 30.90 28.24
CA PHE A 12 -4.03 31.35 27.42
C PHE A 12 -4.85 30.12 27.04
N SER A 13 -6.05 30.04 27.62
CA SER A 13 -6.95 28.89 27.56
C SER A 13 -8.11 29.23 26.63
N VAL A 14 -8.21 28.51 25.52
CA VAL A 14 -9.47 28.27 24.80
C VAL A 14 -9.63 26.76 24.75
N LEU A 15 -10.76 26.28 25.28
CA LEU A 15 -11.04 24.87 25.57
C LEU A 15 -11.39 24.09 24.31
N LEU A 16 -10.49 23.19 23.92
CA LEU A 16 -10.78 21.83 23.43
C LEU A 16 -9.61 20.97 23.91
N THR A 17 -9.85 20.23 25.00
CA THR A 17 -8.83 19.41 25.65
C THR A 17 -8.92 17.99 25.11
N ALA A 18 -8.01 17.62 24.21
CA ALA A 18 -7.63 16.23 23.99
C ALA A 18 -6.20 16.05 24.55
N CYS A 19 -6.08 15.37 25.69
CA CYS A 19 -4.77 14.98 26.21
C CYS A 19 -4.25 13.81 25.37
N GLY A 20 -3.28 14.07 24.49
CA GLY A 20 -2.38 13.04 23.99
C GLY A 20 -1.35 12.73 25.06
N ALA A 21 -1.59 11.71 25.89
CA ALA A 21 -0.52 11.10 26.65
C ALA A 21 0.32 10.27 25.67
N ASP A 22 1.62 10.55 25.58
CA ASP A 22 2.59 9.60 25.07
C ASP A 22 2.47 8.34 25.94
N ASP A 23 1.70 7.34 25.50
CA ASP A 23 1.45 6.14 26.30
C ASP A 23 2.76 5.33 26.37
N PRO A 24 3.46 5.30 27.52
CA PRO A 24 4.72 4.57 27.64
C PRO A 24 4.51 3.05 27.58
N ALA A 25 3.26 2.57 27.65
CA ALA A 25 2.91 1.16 27.62
C ALA A 25 2.80 0.57 26.21
N GLY A 26 2.90 1.40 25.16
CA GLY A 26 2.56 0.97 23.80
C GLY A 26 1.05 0.91 23.59
N PRO A 27 0.58 0.67 22.35
CA PRO A 27 -0.86 0.60 22.09
C PRO A 27 -1.49 -0.53 22.92
N ALA A 28 -2.56 -0.22 23.66
CA ALA A 28 -3.34 -1.24 24.34
C ALA A 28 -3.83 -2.28 23.31
N PRO A 29 -3.70 -3.59 23.61
CA PRO A 29 -4.19 -4.62 22.70
C PRO A 29 -5.69 -4.44 22.47
N VAL A 30 -6.10 -4.56 21.22
CA VAL A 30 -7.51 -4.48 20.82
C VAL A 30 -8.21 -5.72 21.34
N THR A 31 -9.04 -5.56 22.38
CA THR A 31 -9.63 -6.70 23.10
C THR A 31 -11.12 -6.87 22.86
N THR A 32 -11.81 -5.85 22.38
CA THR A 32 -13.26 -5.78 22.17
C THR A 32 -13.58 -5.41 20.70
N GLY A 33 -14.86 -5.21 20.38
CA GLY A 33 -15.29 -4.81 19.04
C GLY A 33 -15.75 -5.93 18.12
N GLU A 34 -16.62 -5.54 17.18
CA GLU A 34 -17.07 -6.36 16.06
C GLU A 34 -16.01 -6.40 14.96
N PHE A 35 -16.06 -7.45 14.14
CA PHE A 35 -15.23 -7.55 12.95
C PHE A 35 -15.98 -6.99 11.74
N HIS A 36 -15.34 -6.06 11.04
CA HIS A 36 -15.76 -5.52 9.77
C HIS A 36 -14.81 -6.01 8.68
N HIS A 37 -15.38 -6.58 7.63
CA HIS A 37 -14.61 -7.18 6.55
C HIS A 37 -14.81 -6.39 5.27
N TYR A 38 -13.70 -6.08 4.61
CA TYR A 38 -13.69 -5.37 3.34
C TYR A 38 -12.81 -6.11 2.34
N VAL A 39 -13.08 -5.91 1.06
CA VAL A 39 -12.24 -6.37 -0.04
C VAL A 39 -11.83 -5.16 -0.88
N THR A 40 -10.57 -5.12 -1.31
CA THR A 40 -10.10 -4.09 -2.23
C THR A 40 -10.74 -4.30 -3.61
N ASN A 41 -11.48 -3.32 -4.10
CA ASN A 41 -12.07 -3.31 -5.44
C ASN A 41 -11.37 -2.35 -6.43
N SER A 42 -10.38 -1.59 -5.95
CA SER A 42 -9.52 -0.73 -6.78
C SER A 42 -8.18 -0.52 -6.07
N LEU A 43 -7.08 -0.62 -6.82
CA LEU A 43 -5.74 -0.37 -6.31
C LEU A 43 -4.99 0.55 -7.26
N ARG A 44 -4.47 1.66 -6.74
CA ARG A 44 -3.68 2.61 -7.53
C ARG A 44 -2.22 2.55 -7.15
N ILE A 45 -1.35 2.58 -8.16
CA ILE A 45 0.09 2.69 -7.98
C ILE A 45 0.59 4.07 -8.44
N PRO A 46 1.63 4.63 -7.80
CA PRO A 46 2.13 5.96 -8.15
C PRO A 46 2.94 5.92 -9.46
N LEU A 47 2.30 6.31 -10.57
CA LEU A 47 2.93 6.35 -11.90
C LEU A 47 3.47 7.74 -12.30
N THR A 48 3.30 8.75 -11.45
CA THR A 48 3.86 10.09 -11.65
C THR A 48 4.59 10.57 -10.41
N GLY A 49 5.51 11.52 -10.57
CA GLY A 49 6.19 12.14 -9.43
C GLY A 49 5.25 12.88 -8.47
N GLU A 50 4.07 13.30 -8.93
CA GLU A 50 3.03 13.88 -8.07
C GLU A 50 2.35 12.82 -7.21
N LEU A 51 1.86 11.74 -7.84
CA LEU A 51 1.25 10.61 -7.14
C LEU A 51 2.24 9.92 -6.19
N GLN A 52 3.53 9.90 -6.54
CA GLN A 52 4.58 9.39 -5.67
C GLN A 52 4.62 10.14 -4.33
N ARG A 53 4.45 11.46 -4.33
CA ARG A 53 4.40 12.25 -3.09
C ARG A 53 3.07 12.10 -2.37
N GLU A 54 1.97 12.08 -3.11
CA GLU A 54 0.61 11.96 -2.57
C GLU A 54 0.41 10.62 -1.83
N TYR A 55 0.89 9.52 -2.42
CA TYR A 55 0.70 8.17 -1.87
C TYR A 55 1.77 7.77 -0.86
N GLY A 56 2.82 8.58 -0.66
CA GLY A 56 3.87 8.28 0.30
C GLY A 56 3.40 8.35 1.75
N ILE A 57 3.94 7.47 2.59
CA ILE A 57 3.68 7.43 4.04
C ILE A 57 5.00 7.67 4.75
N ASN A 58 5.02 8.43 5.83
CA ASN A 58 6.20 8.54 6.69
C ASN A 58 6.35 7.23 7.50
N VAL A 59 7.13 6.28 6.96
CA VAL A 59 7.27 4.94 7.53
C VAL A 59 8.26 4.95 8.68
N ASP A 60 9.34 5.73 8.57
CA ASP A 60 10.40 5.81 9.59
C ASP A 60 10.04 6.71 10.78
N GLY A 61 8.98 7.51 10.65
CA GLY A 61 8.50 8.40 11.69
C GLY A 61 9.41 9.60 11.91
N ASP A 62 10.14 10.05 10.88
CA ASP A 62 11.00 11.21 11.02
C ASP A 62 10.20 12.45 11.47
N SER A 63 10.85 13.32 12.24
CA SER A 63 10.20 14.55 12.74
C SER A 63 9.88 15.55 11.63
N GLY A 64 10.43 15.34 10.43
CA GLY A 64 10.14 16.13 9.25
C GLY A 64 8.80 15.79 8.60
N GLY A 65 8.19 14.66 8.96
CA GLY A 65 6.95 14.21 8.35
C GLY A 65 7.11 13.84 6.88
N ARG A 66 8.32 13.50 6.44
CA ARG A 66 8.59 13.33 5.00
C ARG A 66 7.96 12.04 4.50
N PRO A 67 7.15 12.07 3.43
CA PRO A 67 6.61 10.85 2.84
C PRO A 67 7.72 9.97 2.25
N ASP A 68 7.74 8.69 2.63
CA ASP A 68 8.59 7.68 2.03
C ASP A 68 7.83 6.98 0.90
N ASN A 69 8.35 7.05 -0.32
CA ASN A 69 7.81 6.31 -1.45
C ASN A 69 8.88 6.05 -2.53
N GLN A 70 9.96 5.38 -2.14
CA GLN A 70 11.04 5.06 -3.07
C GLN A 70 10.60 4.05 -4.14
N LEU A 71 9.71 3.10 -3.79
CA LEU A 71 9.13 2.16 -4.75
C LEU A 71 8.35 2.90 -5.86
N GLY A 72 7.67 4.01 -5.53
CA GLY A 72 7.01 4.82 -6.53
C GLY A 72 7.97 5.43 -7.57
N ASN A 73 9.22 5.75 -7.20
CA ASN A 73 10.20 6.20 -8.20
C ASN A 73 10.54 5.09 -9.19
N VAL A 74 10.53 3.82 -8.76
CA VAL A 74 10.72 2.68 -9.65
C VAL A 74 9.56 2.58 -10.64
N PHE A 75 8.31 2.65 -10.17
CA PHE A 75 7.15 2.61 -11.07
C PHE A 75 7.14 3.77 -12.06
N VAL A 76 7.42 5.00 -11.61
CA VAL A 76 7.57 6.17 -12.49
C VAL A 76 8.65 5.94 -13.55
N ALA A 77 9.80 5.39 -13.16
CA ALA A 77 10.89 5.12 -14.09
C ALA A 77 10.49 4.05 -15.13
N LEU A 78 9.77 3.01 -14.72
CA LEU A 78 9.29 1.97 -15.62
C LEU A 78 8.31 2.53 -16.66
N THR A 79 7.30 3.29 -16.23
CA THR A 79 6.30 3.84 -17.14
C THR A 79 6.81 5.01 -17.99
N SER A 80 7.90 5.67 -17.58
CA SER A 80 8.49 6.76 -18.35
C SER A 80 9.40 6.28 -19.50
N ASN A 81 9.90 5.04 -19.43
CA ASN A 81 10.85 4.49 -20.40
C ASN A 81 10.29 3.25 -21.12
N SER A 82 8.98 3.05 -21.07
CA SER A 82 8.31 1.96 -21.77
C SER A 82 6.82 2.25 -21.95
N ASP A 83 6.22 1.68 -23.00
CA ASP A 83 4.77 1.66 -23.21
C ASP A 83 4.04 0.66 -22.27
N LEU A 84 4.60 0.38 -21.09
CA LEU A 84 3.99 -0.54 -20.13
C LEU A 84 2.83 0.13 -19.40
N ASP A 85 1.62 -0.37 -19.64
CA ASP A 85 0.42 -0.01 -18.89
C ASP A 85 0.35 -0.75 -17.55
N LEU A 86 1.18 -0.33 -16.58
CA LEU A 86 1.23 -0.96 -15.26
C LEU A 86 -0.08 -0.78 -14.48
N GLN A 87 -0.75 0.37 -14.60
CA GLN A 87 -2.01 0.60 -13.90
C GLN A 87 -3.12 -0.27 -14.50
N GLY A 88 -3.23 -0.34 -15.83
CA GLY A 88 -4.19 -1.23 -16.49
C GLY A 88 -4.00 -2.69 -16.10
N GLN A 89 -2.76 -3.17 -15.96
CA GLN A 89 -2.49 -4.53 -15.49
C GLN A 89 -2.90 -4.76 -14.03
N VAL A 90 -2.72 -3.77 -13.15
CA VAL A 90 -3.21 -3.86 -11.77
C VAL A 90 -4.74 -3.83 -11.74
N ASP A 91 -5.37 -2.96 -12.53
CA ASP A 91 -6.82 -2.86 -12.66
C ASP A 91 -7.42 -4.17 -13.17
N ASP A 92 -6.86 -4.76 -14.23
CA ASP A 92 -7.24 -6.06 -14.78
C ASP A 92 -7.08 -7.16 -13.71
N ALA A 93 -5.98 -7.15 -12.95
CA ALA A 93 -5.76 -8.15 -11.90
C ALA A 93 -6.82 -8.06 -10.79
N VAL A 94 -7.25 -6.87 -10.40
CA VAL A 94 -8.35 -6.70 -9.42
C VAL A 94 -9.69 -7.13 -10.03
N ALA A 95 -9.99 -6.67 -11.25
CA ALA A 95 -11.25 -6.93 -11.93
C ALA A 95 -11.46 -8.42 -12.23
N ASP A 96 -10.41 -9.13 -12.65
CA ASP A 96 -10.46 -10.57 -12.92
C ASP A 96 -10.29 -11.43 -11.65
N GLY A 97 -10.05 -10.80 -10.49
CA GLY A 97 -9.84 -11.47 -9.21
C GLY A 97 -8.52 -12.24 -9.10
N GLY A 98 -7.51 -11.89 -9.91
CA GLY A 98 -6.13 -12.35 -9.79
C GLY A 98 -5.31 -11.57 -8.74
N LEU A 99 -5.86 -10.46 -8.23
CA LEU A 99 -5.37 -9.71 -7.07
C LEU A 99 -6.53 -9.51 -6.10
N VAL A 100 -6.52 -10.24 -4.99
CA VAL A 100 -7.51 -10.10 -3.92
C VAL A 100 -6.80 -9.67 -2.64
N LEU A 101 -7.15 -8.49 -2.11
CA LEU A 101 -6.70 -8.03 -0.79
C LEU A 101 -7.91 -7.95 0.13
N LEU A 102 -7.88 -8.72 1.22
CA LEU A 102 -8.94 -8.79 2.22
C LEU A 102 -8.51 -7.99 3.45
N HIS A 103 -9.44 -7.25 4.01
CA HIS A 103 -9.21 -6.39 5.18
C HIS A 103 -10.14 -6.85 6.29
N SER A 104 -9.59 -6.96 7.50
CA SER A 104 -10.35 -7.24 8.71
C SER A 104 -10.06 -6.15 9.73
N VAL A 105 -11.06 -5.33 10.00
CA VAL A 105 -11.00 -4.26 10.99
C VAL A 105 -11.79 -4.71 12.21
N ARG A 106 -11.17 -4.63 13.39
CA ARG A 106 -11.84 -4.87 14.67
C ARG A 106 -11.91 -3.57 15.45
N ALA A 107 -13.12 -3.12 15.75
CA ALA A 107 -13.41 -1.87 16.46
C ALA A 107 -14.73 -1.98 17.23
N ASP A 108 -14.84 -1.27 18.35
CA ASP A 108 -16.11 -1.04 19.06
C ASP A 108 -16.96 0.03 18.34
N ASP A 109 -16.31 1.01 17.70
CA ASP A 109 -16.94 2.05 16.89
C ASP A 109 -16.02 2.48 15.73
N LEU A 110 -16.49 2.36 14.49
CA LEU A 110 -15.72 2.78 13.31
C LEU A 110 -15.53 4.30 13.24
N GLU A 111 -16.39 5.10 13.85
CA GLU A 111 -16.27 6.56 13.86
C GLU A 111 -15.26 7.05 14.91
N SER A 112 -15.28 6.50 16.13
CA SER A 112 -14.44 6.95 17.24
C SER A 112 -14.08 5.83 18.22
N ASP A 113 -12.96 5.16 17.97
CA ASP A 113 -12.43 4.10 18.82
C ASP A 113 -10.92 4.31 19.09
N PRO A 114 -10.48 4.41 20.37
CA PRO A 114 -9.08 4.58 20.72
C PRO A 114 -8.19 3.34 20.45
N SER A 115 -8.76 2.18 20.13
CA SER A 115 -8.09 0.89 20.00
C SER A 115 -8.67 0.06 18.84
N VAL A 116 -8.20 0.32 17.62
CA VAL A 116 -8.63 -0.40 16.41
C VAL A 116 -7.52 -1.32 15.90
N SER A 117 -7.88 -2.55 15.52
CA SER A 117 -6.95 -3.52 14.93
C SER A 117 -7.30 -3.74 13.48
N TRP A 118 -6.32 -3.54 12.60
CA TRP A 118 -6.47 -3.80 11.18
C TRP A 118 -5.55 -4.93 10.75
N GLN A 119 -6.08 -5.97 10.11
CA GLN A 119 -5.29 -6.99 9.43
C GLN A 119 -5.60 -7.01 7.93
N VAL A 120 -4.55 -7.21 7.14
CA VAL A 120 -4.65 -7.37 5.69
C VAL A 120 -4.21 -8.79 5.34
N TYR A 121 -4.99 -9.45 4.50
CA TYR A 121 -4.76 -10.82 4.05
C TYR A 121 -4.65 -10.82 2.53
N SER A 122 -3.75 -11.65 1.99
CA SER A 122 -3.83 -12.03 0.58
C SER A 122 -5.00 -12.99 0.41
N GLY A 123 -5.93 -12.71 -0.51
CA GLY A 123 -6.94 -13.66 -0.95
C GLY A 123 -6.36 -14.68 -1.94
N ALA A 124 -7.08 -15.77 -2.15
CA ALA A 124 -6.82 -16.67 -3.28
C ALA A 124 -7.44 -16.11 -4.56
N ASP A 125 -6.84 -16.43 -5.71
CA ASP A 125 -7.40 -16.09 -7.02
C ASP A 125 -8.84 -16.63 -7.15
N THR A 126 -9.72 -15.84 -7.75
CA THR A 126 -11.12 -16.24 -7.99
C THR A 126 -11.26 -16.99 -9.33
N ALA A 127 -12.26 -17.87 -9.41
CA ALA A 127 -12.54 -18.61 -10.65
C ALA A 127 -13.31 -17.77 -11.69
N ALA A 128 -13.93 -16.68 -11.26
CA ALA A 128 -14.68 -15.73 -12.08
C ALA A 128 -14.42 -14.30 -11.58
N PRO A 129 -14.55 -13.28 -12.44
CA PRO A 129 -14.46 -11.88 -12.05
C PRO A 129 -15.41 -11.56 -10.88
N PRO A 130 -14.92 -10.97 -9.77
CA PRO A 130 -15.76 -10.58 -8.65
C PRO A 130 -16.75 -9.46 -9.02
N ALA A 131 -17.93 -9.45 -8.40
CA ALA A 131 -18.93 -8.40 -8.62
C ALA A 131 -18.71 -7.15 -7.75
N PHE A 132 -18.06 -7.32 -6.60
CA PHE A 132 -17.85 -6.32 -5.54
C PHE A 132 -19.15 -5.66 -5.03
N ASP A 133 -20.28 -6.36 -5.10
CA ASP A 133 -21.60 -5.88 -4.65
C ASP A 133 -22.02 -6.42 -3.26
N GLY A 134 -21.09 -7.12 -2.59
CA GLY A 134 -21.32 -7.77 -1.30
C GLY A 134 -21.87 -9.20 -1.39
N SER A 135 -22.16 -9.71 -2.59
CA SER A 135 -22.59 -11.11 -2.79
C SER A 135 -21.43 -12.08 -2.98
N ASP A 136 -20.22 -11.58 -3.26
CA ASP A 136 -19.04 -12.41 -3.47
C ASP A 136 -18.60 -13.15 -2.19
N THR A 137 -17.91 -14.26 -2.38
CA THR A 137 -17.19 -14.96 -1.31
C THR A 137 -15.74 -15.13 -1.70
N PHE A 138 -14.83 -14.77 -0.79
CA PHE A 138 -13.40 -14.84 -1.03
C PHE A 138 -12.76 -15.84 -0.07
N ALA A 139 -11.86 -16.68 -0.60
CA ALA A 139 -11.03 -17.53 0.22
C ALA A 139 -9.75 -16.80 0.61
N MET A 140 -9.27 -17.00 1.84
CA MET A 140 -7.94 -16.54 2.23
C MET A 140 -6.88 -17.32 1.46
N GLY A 141 -5.91 -16.60 0.90
CA GLY A 141 -4.70 -17.14 0.30
C GLY A 141 -3.61 -17.39 1.34
N GLN A 142 -2.37 -17.46 0.86
CA GLN A 142 -1.19 -17.55 1.71
C GLN A 142 -0.68 -16.14 2.04
N GLY A 143 -0.58 -15.83 3.33
CA GLY A 143 -0.07 -14.57 3.84
C GLY A 143 -1.12 -13.80 4.64
N VAL A 144 -0.75 -13.46 5.88
CA VAL A 144 -1.53 -12.62 6.79
C VAL A 144 -0.60 -11.57 7.37
N SER A 145 -1.06 -10.33 7.43
CA SER A 145 -0.30 -9.31 8.14
C SER A 145 -0.37 -9.51 9.65
N SER A 146 0.67 -9.09 10.36
CA SER A 146 0.49 -8.78 11.77
C SER A 146 -0.61 -7.72 11.93
N ALA A 147 -1.32 -7.74 13.07
CA ALA A 147 -2.30 -6.71 13.38
C ALA A 147 -1.64 -5.33 13.42
N ILE A 148 -2.15 -4.42 12.61
CA ILE A 148 -1.78 -3.01 12.58
C ILE A 148 -2.71 -2.32 13.58
N VAL A 149 -2.15 -1.91 14.72
CA VAL A 149 -2.93 -1.30 15.80
C VAL A 149 -2.95 0.22 15.64
N GLY A 150 -4.13 0.81 15.76
CA GLY A 150 -4.39 2.23 15.56
C GLY A 150 -5.59 2.71 16.35
N ARG A 151 -6.17 3.82 15.88
CA ARG A 151 -7.42 4.40 16.39
C ARG A 151 -8.23 4.97 15.25
N THR A 152 -9.54 5.12 15.44
CA THR A 152 -10.42 5.90 14.57
C THR A 152 -10.83 7.20 15.27
N SER A 153 -10.93 8.27 14.50
CA SER A 153 -11.44 9.56 14.97
C SER A 153 -12.16 10.28 13.83
N GLY A 154 -13.49 10.40 13.91
CA GLY A 154 -14.32 10.90 12.82
C GLY A 154 -14.27 9.99 11.58
N GLY A 155 -14.16 8.67 11.77
CA GLY A 155 -14.05 7.68 10.69
C GLY A 155 -12.64 7.57 10.08
N ALA A 156 -11.71 8.46 10.43
CA ALA A 156 -10.33 8.38 9.97
C ALA A 156 -9.52 7.45 10.88
N TYR A 157 -9.06 6.33 10.32
CA TYR A 157 -8.12 5.41 10.96
C TYR A 157 -6.68 5.89 10.78
N THR A 158 -5.95 5.92 11.89
CA THR A 158 -4.51 6.19 11.92
C THR A 158 -3.79 5.10 12.69
N ALA A 159 -2.89 4.39 12.01
CA ALA A 159 -2.02 3.39 12.62
C ALA A 159 -1.04 4.03 13.62
N THR A 160 -0.73 3.33 14.71
CA THR A 160 0.32 3.76 15.64
C THR A 160 1.71 3.53 15.02
N PRO A 161 2.66 4.46 15.18
CA PRO A 161 3.98 4.35 14.53
C PRO A 161 4.79 3.10 14.89
N LYS A 162 4.55 2.52 16.08
CA LYS A 162 5.29 1.36 16.62
C LYS A 162 4.61 0.01 16.36
N GLY A 163 3.43 -0.02 15.74
CA GLY A 163 2.64 -1.24 15.52
C GLY A 163 2.69 -1.77 14.09
N ALA A 164 3.68 -1.34 13.31
CA ALA A 164 3.66 -1.52 11.87
C ALA A 164 4.01 -2.99 11.51
N GLY A 165 2.98 -3.74 11.11
CA GLY A 165 3.06 -5.19 10.88
C GLY A 165 3.91 -5.56 9.67
N ALA A 166 4.31 -6.82 9.55
CA ALA A 166 4.80 -7.35 8.27
C ALA A 166 3.60 -7.66 7.37
N LEU A 167 3.67 -7.35 6.07
CA LEU A 167 2.64 -7.71 5.09
C LEU A 167 3.29 -8.05 3.76
N THR A 168 2.98 -9.22 3.21
CA THR A 168 3.35 -9.55 1.83
C THR A 168 2.23 -9.13 0.88
N ILE A 169 2.55 -8.28 -0.10
CA ILE A 169 1.67 -7.92 -1.22
C ILE A 169 2.18 -8.63 -2.47
N LYS A 170 1.28 -9.25 -3.24
CA LYS A 170 1.61 -9.86 -4.54
C LYS A 170 1.10 -8.97 -5.65
N LEU A 171 1.98 -8.27 -6.36
CA LEU A 171 1.60 -7.41 -7.47
C LEU A 171 1.69 -8.17 -8.79
N LYS A 172 0.56 -8.37 -9.45
CA LYS A 172 0.51 -8.94 -10.80
C LYS A 172 0.63 -7.81 -11.82
N VAL A 173 1.85 -7.59 -12.30
CA VAL A 173 2.21 -6.54 -13.27
C VAL A 173 2.50 -7.12 -14.66
N SER A 174 2.03 -8.33 -14.94
CA SER A 174 2.07 -8.92 -16.28
C SER A 174 1.16 -10.15 -16.30
N ALA A 175 0.46 -10.34 -17.41
CA ALA A 175 -0.36 -11.54 -17.61
C ALA A 175 0.49 -12.81 -17.78
N SER A 176 1.74 -12.68 -18.25
CA SER A 176 2.63 -13.80 -18.56
C SER A 176 3.72 -14.07 -17.53
N ALA A 177 3.85 -13.22 -16.51
CA ALA A 177 4.85 -13.38 -15.45
C ALA A 177 4.17 -13.75 -14.11
N PRO A 178 4.88 -14.46 -13.21
CA PRO A 178 4.40 -14.65 -11.84
C PRO A 178 4.20 -13.30 -11.10
N PRO A 179 3.27 -13.22 -10.15
CA PRO A 179 3.12 -12.03 -9.31
C PRO A 179 4.39 -11.72 -8.49
N ILE A 180 4.74 -10.44 -8.40
CA ILE A 180 5.87 -9.95 -7.62
C ILE A 180 5.47 -9.92 -6.15
N ALA A 181 6.07 -10.75 -5.31
CA ALA A 181 5.83 -10.75 -3.87
C ALA A 181 6.75 -9.74 -3.16
N LEU A 182 6.15 -8.69 -2.58
CA LEU A 182 6.83 -7.65 -1.83
C LEU A 182 6.47 -7.74 -0.35
N ASP A 183 7.47 -7.90 0.51
CA ASP A 183 7.33 -7.94 1.95
C ASP A 183 7.50 -6.52 2.48
N LEU A 184 6.38 -5.94 2.85
CA LEU A 184 6.32 -4.65 3.52
C LEU A 184 6.70 -4.84 4.98
N ILE A 185 7.81 -4.24 5.36
CA ILE A 185 8.25 -4.04 6.74
C ILE A 185 7.65 -2.75 7.25
N GLY A 186 7.07 -2.81 8.44
CA GLY A 186 6.44 -1.64 9.00
C GLY A 186 5.25 -1.19 8.14
N ALA A 187 4.41 -2.13 7.72
CA ALA A 187 3.20 -1.84 6.99
C ALA A 187 2.26 -0.96 7.82
N ARG A 188 1.71 0.06 7.17
CA ARG A 188 0.81 1.06 7.72
C ARG A 188 -0.40 1.25 6.82
N VAL A 189 -1.52 1.49 7.46
CA VAL A 189 -2.76 1.91 6.79
C VAL A 189 -3.16 3.27 7.33
N GLU A 190 -3.51 4.16 6.42
CA GLU A 190 -4.23 5.39 6.72
C GLU A 190 -5.46 5.42 5.83
N ALA A 191 -6.65 5.42 6.43
CA ALA A 191 -7.87 5.29 5.66
C ALA A 191 -9.06 5.93 6.37
N THR A 192 -10.05 6.32 5.60
CA THR A 192 -11.41 6.58 6.09
C THR A 192 -12.20 5.29 5.99
N ILE A 193 -12.88 4.93 7.07
CA ILE A 193 -13.66 3.69 7.17
C ILE A 193 -15.09 4.01 7.60
N ASP A 194 -16.06 3.34 6.99
CA ASP A 194 -17.44 3.28 7.44
C ASP A 194 -17.97 1.83 7.39
N ALA A 195 -19.24 1.62 7.73
CA ALA A 195 -19.85 0.29 7.78
C ALA A 195 -19.89 -0.46 6.44
N THR A 196 -19.77 0.26 5.32
CA THR A 196 -19.95 -0.24 3.96
C THR A 196 -18.72 -0.08 3.07
N SER A 197 -17.84 0.86 3.39
CA SER A 197 -16.73 1.22 2.53
C SER A 197 -15.48 1.60 3.31
N CYS A 198 -14.35 1.54 2.59
CA CYS A 198 -13.09 2.03 3.09
C CYS A 198 -12.26 2.60 1.92
N SER A 199 -11.62 3.75 2.14
CA SER A 199 -10.69 4.34 1.16
C SER A 199 -9.48 4.92 1.86
N GLY A 200 -8.29 4.71 1.30
CA GLY A 200 -7.06 5.11 1.94
C GLY A 200 -5.82 4.64 1.23
N ARG A 201 -4.72 4.63 1.98
CA ARG A 201 -3.40 4.21 1.53
C ARG A 201 -2.84 3.11 2.43
N LEU A 202 -2.21 2.14 1.79
CA LEU A 202 -1.45 1.06 2.40
C LEU A 202 -0.02 1.18 1.90
N GLY A 203 0.94 1.17 2.81
CA GLY A 203 2.35 1.23 2.45
C GLY A 203 3.25 0.67 3.53
N GLY A 204 4.53 0.53 3.23
CA GLY A 204 5.56 0.04 4.14
C GLY A 204 6.92 0.08 3.46
N ALA A 205 7.97 -0.22 4.21
CA ALA A 205 9.32 -0.30 3.69
C ALA A 205 9.57 -1.65 3.01
N VAL A 206 10.31 -1.65 1.91
CA VAL A 206 10.85 -2.87 1.29
C VAL A 206 12.36 -2.85 1.49
N THR A 207 12.96 -4.00 1.80
CA THR A 207 14.41 -4.06 1.98
C THR A 207 15.14 -3.92 0.64
N GLU A 208 16.35 -3.35 0.67
CA GLU A 208 17.24 -3.31 -0.51
C GLU A 208 17.46 -4.71 -1.09
N THR A 209 17.67 -5.72 -0.24
CA THR A 209 17.80 -7.11 -0.67
C THR A 209 16.58 -7.59 -1.46
N GLN A 210 15.37 -7.24 -1.05
CA GLN A 210 14.16 -7.62 -1.79
C GLN A 210 14.02 -6.85 -3.10
N VAL A 211 14.45 -5.59 -3.14
CA VAL A 211 14.53 -4.83 -4.40
C VAL A 211 15.47 -5.55 -5.37
N ASP A 212 16.67 -5.91 -4.92
CA ASP A 212 17.71 -6.52 -5.76
C ASP A 212 17.39 -7.95 -6.19
N THR A 213 16.76 -8.73 -5.32
CA THR A 213 16.54 -10.17 -5.55
C THR A 213 15.16 -10.53 -6.06
N VAL A 214 14.17 -9.63 -5.92
CA VAL A 214 12.79 -9.88 -6.33
C VAL A 214 12.34 -8.85 -7.36
N LEU A 215 12.37 -7.55 -7.03
CA LEU A 215 11.80 -6.52 -7.89
C LEU A 215 12.58 -6.35 -9.20
N ILE A 216 13.90 -6.12 -9.12
CA ILE A 216 14.75 -5.90 -10.31
C ILE A 216 14.70 -7.11 -11.25
N PRO A 217 14.88 -8.36 -10.79
CA PRO A 217 14.77 -9.52 -11.67
C PRO A 217 13.39 -9.67 -12.31
N SER A 218 12.31 -9.40 -11.57
CA SER A 218 10.95 -9.45 -12.11
C SER A 218 10.73 -8.44 -13.24
N VAL A 219 11.25 -7.22 -13.07
CA VAL A 219 11.25 -6.21 -14.14
C VAL A 219 12.04 -6.67 -15.36
N VAL A 220 13.22 -7.23 -15.16
CA VAL A 220 14.05 -7.77 -16.25
C VAL A 220 13.31 -8.87 -17.00
N ASP A 221 12.65 -9.79 -16.30
CA ASP A 221 11.85 -10.85 -16.90
C ASP A 221 10.66 -10.29 -17.70
N MET A 222 9.99 -9.25 -17.19
CA MET A 222 8.93 -8.56 -17.91
C MET A 222 9.43 -7.90 -19.20
N MET A 223 10.56 -7.20 -19.15
CA MET A 223 11.16 -6.56 -20.32
C MET A 223 11.58 -7.60 -21.35
N ASN A 224 12.22 -8.69 -20.92
CA ASN A 224 12.61 -9.80 -21.80
C ASN A 224 11.39 -10.47 -22.43
N ALA A 225 10.29 -10.64 -21.69
CA ALA A 225 9.05 -11.20 -22.22
C ALA A 225 8.38 -10.26 -23.26
N ALA A 226 8.45 -8.94 -23.04
CA ALA A 226 7.97 -7.95 -24.01
C ALA A 226 8.82 -7.99 -25.29
N ILE A 227 10.15 -8.00 -25.17
CA ILE A 227 11.07 -8.12 -26.32
C ILE A 227 10.85 -9.45 -27.06
N ALA A 228 10.65 -10.56 -26.36
CA ALA A 228 10.40 -11.85 -27.01
C ALA A 228 9.07 -11.89 -27.79
N ARG A 229 8.08 -11.08 -27.38
CA ARG A 229 6.80 -10.95 -28.07
C ARG A 229 6.90 -10.11 -29.34
N ASP A 230 7.84 -9.17 -29.38
CA ASP A 230 8.19 -8.38 -30.56
C ASP A 230 9.60 -8.75 -31.04
N PRO A 231 9.77 -9.86 -31.80
CA PRO A 231 11.08 -10.34 -32.25
C PRO A 231 11.79 -9.41 -33.26
N GLY A 232 11.36 -8.15 -33.35
CA GLY A 232 11.78 -7.18 -34.35
C GLY A 232 10.89 -7.28 -35.59
N CYS A 233 10.78 -6.15 -36.29
CA CYS A 233 10.07 -6.08 -37.57
C CYS A 233 10.57 -7.21 -38.48
N PRO A 234 9.69 -8.08 -39.03
CA PRO A 234 10.10 -9.08 -40.00
C PRO A 234 10.84 -8.38 -41.14
N LEU A 235 11.73 -9.11 -41.82
CA LEU A 235 12.61 -8.72 -42.94
C LEU A 235 12.00 -7.89 -44.10
N ALA A 236 10.77 -7.42 -43.97
CA ALA A 236 10.04 -6.50 -44.83
C ALA A 236 10.22 -5.01 -44.49
N CYS A 237 11.16 -4.61 -43.63
CA CYS A 237 11.67 -3.23 -43.69
C CYS A 237 12.35 -3.05 -45.05
N GLU A 238 11.64 -2.51 -46.03
CA GLU A 238 12.23 -2.14 -47.31
C GLU A 238 13.46 -1.27 -47.06
N ALA A 239 14.54 -1.54 -47.80
CA ALA A 239 15.77 -0.76 -47.75
C ALA A 239 15.44 0.72 -47.97
N GLY A 240 15.57 1.54 -46.93
CA GLY A 240 15.21 2.96 -46.95
C GLY A 240 14.13 3.38 -45.94
N THR A 241 13.54 2.44 -45.20
CA THR A 241 12.66 2.76 -44.07
C THR A 241 13.45 2.74 -42.76
N SER A 242 13.63 3.90 -42.15
CA SER A 242 14.16 4.01 -40.79
C SER A 242 13.05 3.59 -39.82
N ALA A 243 13.11 2.37 -39.29
CA ALA A 243 12.33 2.04 -38.10
C ALA A 243 12.84 2.91 -36.96
N ALA A 244 12.05 3.91 -36.56
CA ALA A 244 12.28 4.60 -35.31
C ALA A 244 11.89 3.61 -34.20
N LEU A 245 12.88 2.95 -33.62
CA LEU A 245 12.74 2.33 -32.30
C LEU A 245 12.61 3.51 -31.33
N ILE A 246 11.38 3.89 -31.02
CA ILE A 246 11.11 4.75 -29.88
C ILE A 246 11.06 3.78 -28.70
N ILE A 247 12.14 3.75 -27.92
CA ILE A 247 12.17 3.15 -26.57
C ILE A 247 11.55 4.17 -25.63
#